data_AF-A0A6M1TC30-F1
#
_entry.id   AF-A0A6M1TC30-F1
#
_cell.length_a   1.000
_cell.length_b   1.000
_cell.length_c   1.000
_cell.angle_alpha   90.00
_cell.angle_beta   90.00
_cell.angle_gamma   90.00
#
_symmetry.space_group_name_H-M   'P 1'
#
loop_
_entity.id
_entity.type
_entity.pdbx_description
1 polymer ?
#
loop_
_entity_poly.entity_id
_entity_poly.type
_entity_poly.pdbx_seq_one_letter_code
_entity_poly.pdbx_strand_id
1 'polypeptide(L)'
;MNTSKNISSSLFISLMLAILFISCTNDIANAPDIDNKDVKLNSIEDLNLVVDNLNNVTSYGDLKKIHQNTSKVEKRKNSELEKVLQPLINEGKEFKNSLKENSDKKRFKNGISDLNKKQTMLLGLVSLIHNELKKNNNSLKNKTISNVDGDKVVSCASAALGVQSVKTIISGTAELMTAKTAVKIVKTVGKRYLGYVGVAIAVYEFTNCISE
;
A
#
# COMPACT_ATOMS: atom_id res chain seq x y z
N MET A 1 12.01 -65.22 -54.42
CA MET A 1 10.65 -65.53 -53.95
C MET A 1 10.68 -65.52 -52.42
N ASN A 2 9.69 -64.89 -51.78
CA ASN A 2 9.50 -64.63 -50.33
C ASN A 2 10.36 -63.51 -49.68
N THR A 3 9.85 -62.27 -49.57
CA THR A 3 8.90 -61.69 -48.57
C THR A 3 9.62 -61.22 -47.30
N SER A 4 9.83 -59.92 -47.08
CA SER A 4 8.86 -58.86 -46.69
C SER A 4 8.65 -58.77 -45.18
N LYS A 5 8.71 -57.51 -44.72
CA LYS A 5 8.19 -56.94 -43.46
C LYS A 5 8.96 -57.24 -42.16
N ASN A 6 9.77 -56.26 -41.75
CA ASN A 6 10.00 -55.91 -40.35
C ASN A 6 10.32 -54.41 -40.23
N ILE A 7 9.33 -53.54 -40.50
CA ILE A 7 9.47 -52.08 -40.38
C ILE A 7 8.33 -51.45 -39.55
N SER A 8 7.42 -52.24 -38.95
CA SER A 8 6.23 -51.67 -38.29
C SER A 8 6.34 -51.42 -36.78
N SER A 9 7.47 -51.69 -36.12
CA SER A 9 7.56 -51.57 -34.65
C SER A 9 8.16 -50.25 -34.17
N SER A 10 8.99 -49.57 -34.98
CA SER A 10 9.64 -48.31 -34.57
C SER A 10 8.80 -47.06 -34.81
N LEU A 11 7.73 -47.14 -35.61
CA LEU A 11 6.90 -45.98 -35.99
C LEU A 11 5.75 -45.71 -35.01
N PHE A 12 5.34 -46.71 -34.21
CA PHE A 12 4.26 -46.56 -33.23
C PHE A 12 4.71 -45.93 -31.90
N ILE A 13 6.00 -46.07 -31.54
CA ILE A 13 6.52 -45.54 -30.27
C ILE A 13 6.76 -44.02 -30.37
N SER A 14 7.00 -43.49 -31.58
CA SER A 14 7.21 -42.05 -31.79
C SER A 14 5.91 -41.22 -31.80
N LEU A 15 4.73 -41.85 -31.94
CA LEU A 15 3.45 -41.14 -32.01
C LEU A 15 2.79 -40.95 -30.63
N MET A 16 3.19 -41.71 -29.61
CA MET A 16 2.65 -41.61 -28.25
C MET A 16 3.36 -40.57 -27.36
N LEU A 17 4.52 -40.05 -27.76
CA LEU A 17 5.25 -39.04 -26.98
C LEU A 17 4.84 -37.59 -27.28
N ALA A 18 4.01 -37.36 -28.30
CA ALA A 18 3.59 -36.02 -28.73
C ALA A 18 2.31 -35.50 -28.04
N ILE A 19 1.60 -36.34 -27.27
CA ILE A 19 0.30 -35.97 -26.66
C ILE A 19 0.45 -35.42 -25.23
N LEU A 20 1.65 -35.44 -24.64
CA LEU A 20 1.89 -34.95 -23.28
C LEU A 20 2.18 -33.44 -23.17
N PHE A 21 2.08 -32.68 -24.27
CA PHE A 21 2.19 -31.21 -24.25
C PHE A 21 0.84 -30.49 -24.49
N ILE A 22 -0.30 -31.16 -24.32
CA ILE A 22 -1.57 -30.44 -24.23
C ILE A 22 -1.52 -29.62 -22.94
N SER A 23 -1.30 -28.31 -23.14
CA SER A 23 -1.35 -27.24 -22.17
C SER A 23 -2.30 -27.56 -21.03
N CYS A 24 -1.82 -27.38 -19.80
CA CYS A 24 -2.68 -26.82 -18.78
C CYS A 24 -3.24 -25.52 -19.37
N THR A 25 -4.45 -25.57 -19.92
CA THR A 25 -5.34 -24.43 -19.81
C THR A 25 -5.50 -24.27 -18.32
N ASN A 26 -4.63 -23.45 -17.74
CA ASN A 26 -5.02 -22.73 -16.57
C ASN A 26 -6.26 -22.00 -17.04
N ASP A 27 -7.43 -22.53 -16.70
CA ASP A 27 -8.52 -21.65 -16.35
C ASP A 27 -7.88 -20.71 -15.33
N ILE A 28 -7.41 -19.57 -15.85
CA ILE A 28 -7.28 -18.37 -15.08
C ILE A 28 -8.73 -18.12 -14.72
N ALA A 29 -9.19 -18.78 -13.65
CA ALA A 29 -10.19 -18.22 -12.79
C ALA A 29 -9.65 -16.81 -12.56
N ASN A 30 -10.25 -15.85 -13.28
CA ASN A 30 -9.92 -14.46 -13.12
C ASN A 30 -10.03 -14.25 -11.62
N ALA A 31 -8.89 -14.05 -10.96
CA ALA A 31 -8.88 -13.65 -9.57
C ALA A 31 -9.87 -12.48 -9.51
N PRO A 32 -10.84 -12.50 -8.58
CA PRO A 32 -11.91 -11.52 -8.56
C PRO A 32 -11.26 -10.14 -8.71
N ASP A 33 -11.69 -9.37 -9.71
CA ASP A 33 -11.11 -8.05 -9.96
C ASP A 33 -11.45 -7.21 -8.73
N ILE A 34 -10.49 -7.08 -7.83
CA ILE A 34 -10.62 -6.26 -6.62
C ILE A 34 -10.60 -4.81 -7.12
N ASP A 35 -11.77 -4.28 -7.50
CA ASP A 35 -11.91 -2.89 -7.91
C ASP A 35 -11.91 -1.97 -6.69
N ASN A 36 -10.74 -1.79 -6.09
CA ASN A 36 -10.53 -0.89 -4.95
C ASN A 36 -10.52 0.59 -5.35
N LYS A 37 -10.90 0.97 -6.58
CA LYS A 37 -10.91 2.38 -6.99
C LYS A 37 -12.00 3.19 -6.29
N ASP A 38 -13.11 2.55 -5.92
CA ASP A 38 -14.28 3.21 -5.35
C ASP A 38 -14.28 3.21 -3.81
N VAL A 39 -13.30 2.54 -3.18
CA VAL A 39 -13.17 2.54 -1.72
C VAL A 39 -12.64 3.89 -1.26
N LYS A 40 -13.49 4.65 -0.56
CA LYS A 40 -13.14 5.91 0.09
C LYS A 40 -12.73 5.68 1.53
N LEU A 41 -11.58 6.24 1.92
CA LEU A 41 -11.09 6.22 3.30
C LEU A 41 -11.51 7.52 4.00
N ASN A 42 -12.21 7.42 5.13
CA ASN A 42 -12.66 8.54 5.94
C ASN A 42 -11.97 8.57 7.32
N SER A 43 -11.47 7.42 7.78
CA SER A 43 -10.77 7.30 9.06
C SER A 43 -9.69 6.22 9.03
N ILE A 44 -8.97 6.09 10.15
CA ILE A 44 -7.93 5.06 10.29
C ILE A 44 -8.52 3.65 10.37
N GLU A 45 -9.76 3.49 10.79
CA GLU A 45 -10.46 2.20 10.85
C GLU A 45 -10.71 1.62 9.45
N ASP A 46 -10.92 2.47 8.44
CA ASP A 46 -11.09 2.06 7.05
C ASP A 46 -9.82 1.39 6.48
N LEU A 47 -8.67 1.54 7.14
CA LEU A 47 -7.45 0.82 6.77
C LEU A 47 -7.56 -0.69 7.02
N ASN A 48 -8.50 -1.15 7.84
CA ASN A 48 -8.77 -2.59 7.97
C ASN A 48 -9.19 -3.20 6.62
N LEU A 49 -10.02 -2.50 5.83
CA LEU A 49 -10.40 -2.94 4.49
C LEU A 49 -9.21 -3.00 3.54
N VAL A 50 -8.25 -2.07 3.68
CA VAL A 50 -7.02 -2.09 2.88
C VAL A 50 -6.16 -3.30 3.29
N VAL A 51 -6.06 -3.59 4.59
CA VAL A 51 -5.33 -4.76 5.12
C VAL A 51 -5.97 -6.08 4.67
N ASP A 52 -7.29 -6.21 4.72
CA ASP A 52 -8.01 -7.39 4.26
C ASP A 52 -7.76 -7.65 2.77
N ASN A 53 -7.80 -6.60 1.95
CA ASN A 53 -7.48 -6.70 0.53
C ASN A 53 -5.99 -6.99 0.28
N LEU A 54 -5.09 -6.49 1.12
CA LEU A 54 -3.67 -6.84 1.04
C LEU A 54 -3.46 -8.32 1.33
N ASN A 55 -4.18 -8.90 2.30
CA ASN A 55 -4.09 -10.32 2.65
C ASN A 55 -4.50 -11.22 1.47
N ASN A 56 -5.38 -10.75 0.58
CA ASN A 56 -5.75 -11.47 -0.65
C ASN A 56 -4.63 -11.49 -1.71
N VAL A 57 -3.67 -10.56 -1.63
CA VAL A 57 -2.54 -10.45 -2.57
C VAL A 57 -1.25 -11.02 -1.98
N THR A 58 -0.98 -10.74 -0.70
CA THR A 58 0.25 -11.14 -0.03
C THR A 58 0.14 -11.02 1.48
N SER A 59 0.76 -11.96 2.20
CA SER A 59 0.88 -11.88 3.65
C SER A 59 1.89 -10.78 4.07
N TYR A 60 1.73 -10.28 5.30
CA TYR A 60 2.71 -9.39 5.93
C TYR A 60 4.11 -10.03 6.03
N GLY A 61 4.19 -11.32 6.36
CA GLY A 61 5.45 -12.05 6.44
C GLY A 61 6.20 -12.06 5.10
N ASP A 62 5.48 -12.24 3.99
CA ASP A 62 6.08 -12.23 2.66
C ASP A 62 6.50 -10.82 2.24
N LEU A 63 5.72 -9.79 2.59
CA LEU A 63 6.13 -8.40 2.39
C LEU A 63 7.46 -8.10 3.11
N LYS A 64 7.64 -8.55 4.35
CA LYS A 64 8.89 -8.38 5.10
C LYS A 64 10.07 -9.09 4.42
N LYS A 65 9.89 -10.34 3.98
CA LYS A 65 10.92 -11.08 3.24
C LYS A 65 11.32 -10.36 1.96
N ILE A 66 10.35 -9.85 1.20
CA ILE A 66 10.59 -9.08 -0.03
C ILE A 66 11.31 -7.76 0.28
N HIS A 67 10.98 -7.11 1.39
CA HIS A 67 11.62 -5.86 1.77
C HIS A 67 13.09 -6.06 2.19
N GLN A 68 13.38 -7.18 2.85
CA GLN A 68 14.73 -7.55 3.29
C GLN A 68 15.62 -8.06 2.14
N ASN A 69 15.04 -8.85 1.23
CA ASN A 69 15.74 -9.32 0.03
C ASN A 69 15.51 -8.31 -1.10
N THR A 70 16.49 -7.43 -1.33
CA THR A 70 16.51 -6.41 -2.40
C THR A 70 16.37 -6.98 -3.83
N SER A 71 16.19 -8.29 -4.00
CA SER A 71 15.75 -8.94 -5.22
C SER A 71 14.51 -8.26 -5.79
N LYS A 72 14.54 -7.95 -7.10
CA LYS A 72 13.47 -7.26 -7.83
C LYS A 72 12.10 -7.83 -7.46
N VAL A 73 11.27 -6.99 -6.83
CA VAL A 73 9.83 -7.27 -6.72
C VAL A 73 9.28 -7.44 -8.12
N GLU A 74 8.61 -8.56 -8.38
CA GLU A 74 8.02 -8.82 -9.68
C GLU A 74 7.08 -7.68 -10.09
N LYS A 75 7.15 -7.29 -11.36
CA LYS A 75 6.33 -6.21 -11.91
C LYS A 75 4.83 -6.47 -11.70
N ARG A 76 4.41 -7.74 -11.80
CA ARG A 76 3.03 -8.18 -11.53
C ARG A 76 2.61 -7.88 -10.08
N LYS A 77 3.40 -8.31 -9.10
CA LYS A 77 3.11 -8.08 -7.68
C LYS A 77 3.06 -6.59 -7.33
N ASN A 78 3.93 -5.78 -7.91
CA ASN A 78 3.84 -4.32 -7.79
C ASN A 78 2.53 -3.74 -8.35
N SER A 79 2.03 -4.29 -9.47
CA SER A 79 0.75 -3.85 -10.04
C SER A 79 -0.45 -4.24 -9.16
N GLU A 80 -0.43 -5.43 -8.56
CA GLU A 80 -1.50 -5.89 -7.65
C GLU A 80 -1.50 -5.07 -6.35
N LEU A 81 -0.32 -4.81 -5.77
CA LEU A 81 -0.19 -3.92 -4.61
C LEU A 81 -0.62 -2.48 -4.94
N GLU A 82 -0.30 -1.96 -6.12
CA GLU A 82 -0.77 -0.64 -6.54
C GLU A 82 -2.30 -0.56 -6.58
N LYS A 83 -2.97 -1.59 -7.12
CA LYS A 83 -4.45 -1.65 -7.14
C LYS A 83 -5.02 -1.65 -5.73
N VAL A 84 -4.51 -2.51 -4.84
CA VAL A 84 -5.03 -2.63 -3.48
C VAL A 84 -4.84 -1.34 -2.69
N LEU A 85 -3.70 -0.66 -2.87
CA LEU A 85 -3.36 0.58 -2.17
C LEU A 85 -3.92 1.84 -2.88
N GLN A 86 -4.72 1.67 -3.94
CA GLN A 86 -5.35 2.78 -4.66
C GLN A 86 -6.19 3.72 -3.77
N PRO A 87 -6.93 3.24 -2.74
CA PRO A 87 -7.64 4.12 -1.81
C PRO A 87 -6.72 5.15 -1.13
N LEU A 88 -5.50 4.74 -0.76
CA LEU A 88 -4.50 5.63 -0.18
C LEU A 88 -3.93 6.63 -1.19
N ILE A 89 -3.82 6.24 -2.46
CA ILE A 89 -3.45 7.19 -3.53
C ILE A 89 -4.54 8.26 -3.67
N ASN A 90 -5.81 7.85 -3.62
CA ASN A 90 -6.94 8.77 -3.74
C ASN A 90 -6.98 9.73 -2.55
N GLU A 91 -6.92 9.20 -1.32
CA GLU A 91 -6.82 9.99 -0.09
C GLU A 91 -5.64 10.98 -0.13
N GLY A 92 -4.46 10.53 -0.57
CA GLY A 92 -3.29 11.40 -0.71
C GLY A 92 -3.45 12.51 -1.75
N LYS A 93 -4.24 12.29 -2.81
CA LYS A 93 -4.57 13.35 -3.79
C LYS A 93 -5.54 14.37 -3.19
N GLU A 94 -6.56 13.91 -2.48
CA GLU A 94 -7.52 14.78 -1.79
C GLU A 94 -6.80 15.65 -0.76
N PHE A 95 -5.96 15.05 0.07
CA PHE A 95 -5.18 15.79 1.06
C PHE A 95 -4.17 16.75 0.42
N LYS A 96 -3.54 16.37 -0.70
CA LYS A 96 -2.70 17.31 -1.45
C LYS A 96 -3.48 18.54 -1.92
N ASN A 97 -4.74 18.38 -2.32
CA ASN A 97 -5.59 19.49 -2.73
C ASN A 97 -6.00 20.36 -1.54
N SER A 98 -6.35 19.78 -0.39
CA SER A 98 -6.67 20.58 0.80
C SER A 98 -5.46 21.38 1.31
N LEU A 99 -4.24 20.83 1.18
CA LEU A 99 -3.00 21.55 1.47
C LEU A 99 -2.74 22.69 0.49
N LYS A 100 -3.22 22.60 -0.76
CA LYS A 100 -3.13 23.66 -1.77
C LYS A 100 -3.99 24.85 -1.40
N GLU A 101 -5.25 24.60 -1.06
CA GLU A 101 -6.24 25.62 -0.74
C GLU A 101 -5.84 26.43 0.50
N ASN A 102 -5.18 25.79 1.45
CA ASN A 102 -4.71 26.40 2.70
C ASN A 102 -3.30 27.01 2.61
N SER A 103 -2.73 27.20 1.41
CA SER A 103 -1.35 27.66 1.26
C SER A 103 -1.16 28.76 0.22
N ASP A 104 -0.27 29.71 0.50
CA ASP A 104 0.24 30.63 -0.53
C ASP A 104 0.91 29.83 -1.65
N LYS A 105 0.63 30.16 -2.92
CA LYS A 105 1.19 29.48 -4.12
C LYS A 105 2.69 29.18 -4.03
N LYS A 106 3.48 30.06 -3.41
CA LYS A 106 4.94 29.93 -3.24
C LYS A 106 5.32 28.85 -2.20
N ARG A 107 4.51 28.67 -1.15
CA ARG A 107 4.68 27.61 -0.14
C ARG A 107 4.15 26.25 -0.63
N PHE A 108 3.19 26.24 -1.53
CA PHE A 108 2.69 25.01 -2.16
C PHE A 108 3.73 24.37 -3.08
N LYS A 109 4.49 25.17 -3.85
CA LYS A 109 5.55 24.68 -4.76
C LYS A 109 6.75 23.99 -4.07
N ASN A 110 6.70 23.73 -2.76
CA ASN A 110 7.75 23.04 -2.00
C ASN A 110 7.87 21.53 -2.29
N GLY A 111 7.64 21.11 -3.55
CA GLY A 111 7.74 19.72 -4.00
C GLY A 111 6.52 18.86 -3.70
N ILE A 112 5.40 19.42 -3.22
CA ILE A 112 4.18 18.64 -2.97
C ILE A 112 3.44 18.32 -4.28
N SER A 113 3.51 19.21 -5.27
CA SER A 113 2.98 18.97 -6.61
C SER A 113 3.67 17.79 -7.30
N ASP A 114 4.94 17.57 -6.95
CA ASP A 114 5.85 16.68 -7.66
C ASP A 114 5.95 15.29 -7.01
N LEU A 115 5.13 15.02 -5.99
CA LEU A 115 5.08 13.72 -5.35
C LEU A 115 4.65 12.66 -6.37
N ASN A 116 5.44 11.61 -6.50
CA ASN A 116 5.08 10.46 -7.33
C ASN A 116 3.95 9.64 -6.69
N LYS A 117 3.43 8.62 -7.39
CA LYS A 117 2.32 7.77 -6.90
C LYS A 117 2.59 7.16 -5.51
N LYS A 118 3.79 6.61 -5.29
CA LYS A 118 4.17 5.95 -4.02
C LYS A 118 4.22 6.96 -2.87
N GLN A 119 4.77 8.14 -3.14
CA GLN A 119 4.80 9.25 -2.19
C GLN A 119 3.40 9.79 -1.91
N THR A 120 2.53 9.84 -2.91
CA THR A 120 1.12 10.26 -2.75
C THR A 120 0.34 9.26 -1.91
N MET A 121 0.57 7.96 -2.11
CA MET A 121 -0.03 6.90 -1.28
C MET A 121 0.36 7.04 0.20
N LEU A 122 1.65 7.25 0.45
CA LEU A 122 2.16 7.50 1.79
C LEU A 122 1.61 8.80 2.39
N LEU A 123 1.41 9.83 1.57
CA LEU A 123 0.72 11.06 1.99
C LEU A 123 -0.72 10.78 2.42
N GLY A 124 -1.41 9.84 1.76
CA GLY A 124 -2.74 9.39 2.18
C GLY A 124 -2.74 8.78 3.57
N LEU A 125 -1.80 7.89 3.87
CA LEU A 125 -1.67 7.31 5.23
C LEU A 125 -1.38 8.40 6.27
N VAL A 126 -0.50 9.35 5.94
CA VAL A 126 -0.19 10.50 6.80
C VAL A 126 -1.42 11.39 7.03
N SER A 127 -2.26 11.59 6.01
CA SER A 127 -3.52 12.34 6.11
C SER A 127 -4.45 11.74 7.17
N LEU A 128 -4.70 10.43 7.08
CA LEU A 128 -5.58 9.71 8.01
C LEU A 128 -5.08 9.82 9.46
N ILE A 129 -3.77 9.59 9.67
CA ILE A 129 -3.14 9.74 10.99
C ILE A 129 -3.27 11.18 11.50
N HIS A 130 -3.00 12.17 10.65
CA HIS A 130 -3.11 13.58 11.02
C HIS A 130 -4.54 13.96 11.42
N ASN A 131 -5.53 13.51 10.63
CA ASN A 131 -6.94 13.78 10.87
C ASN A 131 -7.40 13.15 12.19
N GLU A 132 -6.96 11.94 12.50
CA GLU A 132 -7.32 11.27 13.75
C GLU A 132 -6.71 11.94 14.99
N LEU A 133 -5.45 12.38 14.89
CA LEU A 133 -4.81 13.18 15.94
C LEU A 133 -5.50 14.54 16.12
N LYS A 134 -5.96 15.16 15.04
CA LYS A 134 -6.73 16.41 15.09
C LYS A 134 -8.08 16.21 15.79
N LYS A 135 -8.81 15.12 15.47
CA LYS A 135 -10.06 14.77 16.16
C LYS A 135 -9.82 14.56 17.66
N ASN A 136 -8.80 13.79 18.04
CA ASN A 136 -8.42 13.55 19.42
C ASN A 136 -8.12 14.83 20.21
N ASN A 137 -7.32 15.74 19.63
CA ASN A 137 -7.04 17.03 20.25
C ASN A 137 -8.30 17.88 20.43
N ASN A 138 -9.19 17.90 19.44
CA ASN A 138 -10.48 18.58 19.56
C ASN A 138 -11.39 17.91 20.60
N SER A 139 -11.34 16.59 20.73
CA SER A 139 -12.11 15.83 21.71
C SER A 139 -11.67 16.15 23.14
N LEU A 140 -10.36 16.22 23.38
CA LEU A 140 -9.78 16.68 24.66
C LEU A 140 -10.21 18.11 24.99
N LYS A 141 -10.22 19.01 24.00
CA LYS A 141 -10.71 20.39 24.18
C LYS A 141 -12.20 20.44 24.48
N ASN A 142 -13.00 19.62 23.81
CA ASN A 142 -14.47 19.64 23.87
C ASN A 142 -15.07 18.66 24.89
N LYS A 143 -14.24 17.92 25.65
CA LYS A 143 -14.63 16.84 26.58
C LYS A 143 -15.56 15.79 25.95
N THR A 144 -15.43 15.54 24.66
CA THR A 144 -16.11 14.43 23.99
C THR A 144 -15.27 13.17 24.07
N ILE A 145 -15.88 11.99 23.95
CA ILE A 145 -15.17 10.71 23.95
C ILE A 145 -14.74 10.45 22.49
N SER A 146 -13.43 10.42 22.23
CA SER A 146 -12.89 9.80 21.02
C SER A 146 -12.79 8.29 21.24
N ASN A 147 -13.18 7.49 20.24
CA ASN A 147 -13.12 6.04 20.32
C ASN A 147 -11.69 5.48 20.20
N VAL A 148 -10.73 6.29 19.74
CA VAL A 148 -9.31 5.91 19.60
C VAL A 148 -8.46 6.85 20.42
N ASP A 149 -7.61 6.29 21.28
CA ASP A 149 -6.61 7.03 22.07
C ASP A 149 -5.54 7.67 21.18
N GLY A 150 -5.40 9.00 21.27
CA GLY A 150 -4.39 9.76 20.55
C GLY A 150 -2.96 9.31 20.85
N ASP A 151 -2.64 8.90 22.08
CA ASP A 151 -1.31 8.41 22.44
C ASP A 151 -1.01 7.08 21.75
N LYS A 152 -2.02 6.22 21.63
CA LYS A 152 -1.93 4.97 20.85
C LYS A 152 -1.68 5.27 19.37
N VAL A 153 -2.39 6.24 18.78
CA VAL A 153 -2.15 6.67 17.38
C VAL A 153 -0.72 7.16 17.19
N VAL A 154 -0.19 7.96 18.11
CA VAL A 154 1.20 8.44 18.07
C VAL A 154 2.19 7.28 18.17
N SER A 155 1.98 6.34 19.08
CA SER A 155 2.84 5.18 19.28
C SER A 155 2.88 4.30 18.02
N CYS A 156 1.72 3.93 17.49
CA CYS A 156 1.60 3.09 16.30
C CYS A 156 2.14 3.76 15.04
N ALA A 157 1.85 5.05 14.85
CA ALA A 157 2.43 5.80 13.75
C ALA A 157 3.96 5.89 13.89
N SER A 158 4.50 5.92 15.11
CA SER A 158 5.94 6.02 15.36
C SER A 158 6.65 4.73 15.04
N ALA A 159 6.01 3.59 15.34
CA ALA A 159 6.49 2.27 14.98
C ALA A 159 6.52 2.09 13.46
N ALA A 160 5.42 2.41 12.78
CA ALA A 160 5.34 2.32 11.32
C ALA A 160 6.22 3.37 10.64
N LEU A 161 5.85 4.66 10.72
CA LEU A 161 6.46 5.72 9.92
C LEU A 161 7.80 6.22 10.47
N GLY A 162 8.13 5.87 11.72
CA GLY A 162 9.28 6.37 12.44
C GLY A 162 9.01 7.59 13.30
N VAL A 163 9.60 7.59 14.48
CA VAL A 163 9.50 8.64 15.52
C VAL A 163 9.74 10.05 14.97
N GLN A 164 10.74 10.26 14.12
CA GLN A 164 11.05 11.59 13.57
C GLN A 164 9.91 12.16 12.70
N SER A 165 9.23 11.27 11.97
CA SER A 165 8.11 11.61 11.10
C SER A 165 6.89 11.97 11.93
N VAL A 166 6.59 11.18 12.96
CA VAL A 166 5.47 11.44 13.88
C VAL A 166 5.70 12.67 14.73
N LYS A 167 6.92 12.88 15.25
CA LYS A 167 7.30 14.13 15.92
C LYS A 167 6.98 15.32 15.02
N THR A 168 7.23 15.21 13.72
CA THR A 168 6.92 16.27 12.76
C THR A 168 5.40 16.46 12.54
N ILE A 169 4.61 15.38 12.62
CA ILE A 169 3.14 15.43 12.55
C ILE A 169 2.55 16.15 13.78
N ILE A 170 3.05 15.83 14.99
CA ILE A 170 2.54 16.38 16.26
C ILE A 170 3.12 17.76 16.63
N SER A 171 4.30 18.13 16.11
CA SER A 171 4.98 19.40 16.46
C SER A 171 4.47 20.59 15.64
N GLY A 172 3.83 20.35 14.49
CA GLY A 172 2.90 21.35 13.97
C GLY A 172 1.71 21.33 14.91
N THR A 173 1.20 22.48 15.36
CA THR A 173 -0.10 22.52 16.03
C THR A 173 -1.02 21.57 15.29
N ALA A 174 -1.55 20.54 15.97
CA ALA A 174 -2.29 19.44 15.33
C ALA A 174 -3.47 19.93 14.44
N GLU A 175 -3.78 21.22 14.52
CA GLU A 175 -4.70 21.98 13.70
C GLU A 175 -4.28 22.20 12.23
N LEU A 176 -2.98 22.37 11.89
CA LEU A 176 -2.58 22.79 10.53
C LEU A 176 -1.28 22.13 10.02
N MET A 177 -1.38 20.97 9.36
CA MET A 177 -0.29 20.44 8.54
C MET A 177 -0.03 21.35 7.33
N THR A 178 1.22 21.75 7.10
CA THR A 178 1.61 22.52 5.89
C THR A 178 2.10 21.62 4.78
N ALA A 179 2.01 22.08 3.52
CA ALA A 179 2.56 21.38 2.37
C ALA A 179 4.06 21.03 2.53
N LYS A 180 4.85 21.95 3.10
CA LYS A 180 6.28 21.72 3.37
C LYS A 180 6.51 20.59 4.38
N THR A 181 5.71 20.58 5.44
CA THR A 181 5.74 19.55 6.50
C THR A 181 5.37 18.19 5.94
N ALA A 182 4.27 18.11 5.17
CA ALA A 182 3.83 16.89 4.51
C ALA A 182 4.92 16.31 3.59
N VAL A 183 5.54 17.15 2.74
CA VAL A 183 6.65 16.71 1.88
C VAL A 183 7.84 16.22 2.69
N LYS A 184 8.18 16.88 3.80
CA LYS A 184 9.28 16.45 4.67
C LYS A 184 9.01 15.06 5.27
N ILE A 185 7.80 14.84 5.77
CA ILE A 185 7.37 13.53 6.31
C ILE A 185 7.48 12.48 5.21
N VAL A 186 6.81 12.68 4.07
CA VAL A 186 6.78 11.72 2.97
C VAL A 186 8.18 11.41 2.43
N LYS A 187 9.07 12.41 2.31
CA LYS A 187 10.47 12.17 1.91
C LYS A 187 11.29 11.43 2.97
N THR A 188 11.02 11.66 4.25
CA THR A 188 11.73 10.98 5.35
C THR A 188 11.29 9.52 5.44
N VAL A 189 9.98 9.30 5.42
CA VAL A 189 9.37 7.98 5.50
C VAL A 189 9.61 7.18 4.22
N GLY A 190 9.51 7.82 3.05
CA GLY A 190 9.77 7.19 1.75
C GLY A 190 11.21 6.69 1.57
N LYS A 191 12.19 7.17 2.36
CA LYS A 191 13.54 6.57 2.39
C LYS A 191 13.56 5.19 3.03
N ARG A 192 12.61 4.90 3.93
CA ARG A 192 12.46 3.60 4.59
C ARG A 192 11.66 2.63 3.72
N TYR A 193 10.70 3.15 2.97
CA TYR A 193 9.76 2.33 2.20
C TYR A 193 10.08 2.30 0.71
N LEU A 194 10.67 1.18 0.28
CA LEU A 194 11.04 0.93 -1.12
C LEU A 194 9.82 0.55 -1.97
N GLY A 195 8.99 1.53 -2.32
CA GLY A 195 7.86 1.34 -3.24
C GLY A 195 6.61 0.74 -2.59
N TYR A 196 5.78 0.06 -3.39
CA TYR A 196 4.46 -0.41 -2.96
C TYR A 196 4.54 -1.41 -1.80
N VAL A 197 5.57 -2.27 -1.80
CA VAL A 197 5.86 -3.19 -0.69
C VAL A 197 6.08 -2.43 0.61
N GLY A 198 6.90 -1.38 0.60
CA GLY A 198 7.18 -0.61 1.81
C GLY A 198 5.92 0.10 2.33
N VAL A 199 5.11 0.67 1.45
CA VAL A 199 3.85 1.30 1.90
C VAL A 199 2.86 0.27 2.44
N ALA A 200 2.75 -0.91 1.82
CA ALA A 200 1.93 -2.00 2.36
C ALA A 200 2.38 -2.42 3.77
N ILE A 201 3.70 -2.53 4.01
CA ILE A 201 4.26 -2.80 5.34
C ILE A 201 3.84 -1.71 6.34
N ALA A 202 3.96 -0.44 5.95
CA ALA A 202 3.56 0.69 6.80
C ALA A 202 2.09 0.61 7.22
N VAL A 203 1.20 0.25 6.29
CA VAL A 203 -0.23 0.08 6.53
C VAL A 203 -0.47 -1.08 7.50
N TYR A 204 0.11 -2.26 7.24
CA TYR A 204 0.00 -3.39 8.16
C TYR A 204 0.47 -3.07 9.58
N GLU A 205 1.66 -2.48 9.70
CA GLU A 205 2.26 -2.17 11.01
C GLU A 205 1.40 -1.17 11.78
N PHE A 206 0.89 -0.15 11.10
CA PHE A 206 0.03 0.83 11.73
C PHE A 206 -1.32 0.23 12.14
N THR A 207 -2.02 -0.44 11.21
CA THR A 207 -3.37 -0.98 11.45
C THR A 207 -3.37 -2.07 12.52
N ASN A 208 -2.38 -2.98 12.50
CA ASN A 208 -2.27 -4.03 13.52
C ASN A 208 -2.03 -3.43 14.91
N CYS A 209 -1.09 -2.48 15.02
CA CYS A 209 -0.81 -1.81 16.30
C CYS A 209 -2.04 -1.06 16.84
N ILE A 210 -2.84 -0.42 15.97
CA ILE A 210 -4.08 0.24 16.40
C ILE A 210 -5.11 -0.76 16.92
N SER A 211 -5.09 -1.99 16.42
CA SER A 211 -6.07 -3.03 16.76
C SER A 211 -5.70 -3.87 17.98
N GLU A 212 -4.47 -3.77 18.50
CA GLU A 212 -3.98 -4.46 19.72
C GLU A 212 -4.55 -3.89 21.02
#